data_AF-A0A7X7KRP0-F1
#
_entry.id   AF-A0A7X7KRP0-F1
#
_cell.length_a   1.000
_cell.length_b   1.000
_cell.length_c   1.000
_cell.angle_alpha   90.00
_cell.angle_beta   90.00
_cell.angle_gamma   90.00
#
_symmetry.space_group_name_H-M   'P 1'
#
loop_
_entity.id
_entity.type
_entity.pdbx_description
1 polymer ?
#
loop_
_entity_poly.entity_id
_entity_poly.type
_entity_poly.pdbx_seq_one_letter_code
_entity_poly.pdbx_strand_id
1 'polypeptide(L)'
;DRGYLLAAEIQRHLDVGADCIYRHKFGTIYLDPETGELVDLPGILRQRGAIDMDVCLNNPSRTPVRLVAAPVDEETANLRRMRAKSDTKGHAPSKELLDLMSWTILLTTIPRERASFRQLLDTYALRWRIETVFKAWKSELRMHRIHNVSANQLRALLIARMTVLADGMRDVFHRAREAIHKLCQKDLSMIKTFRYIAAGRTTIAEISQALGQRPQLNGLLERLARYCTYDRRRRENFNEKWDRWIEASALG
;
A
#
# COMPACT_ATOMS: atom_id res chain seq x y z
N ASP A 1 -0.43 -4.81 6.97
CA ASP A 1 -0.06 -6.04 6.23
C ASP A 1 -0.32 -7.25 7.12
N ARG A 2 -0.46 -8.47 6.57
CA ARG A 2 -0.63 -9.71 7.33
C ARG A 2 0.52 -9.97 8.32
N GLY A 3 1.74 -9.56 7.97
CA GLY A 3 2.92 -9.73 8.83
C GLY A 3 2.90 -8.91 10.13
N TYR A 4 2.05 -7.88 10.20
CA TYR A 4 1.91 -7.01 11.37
C TYR A 4 0.58 -7.22 12.09
N LEU A 5 -0.23 -8.21 11.66
CA LEU A 5 -1.51 -8.50 12.31
C LEU A 5 -1.22 -9.24 13.62
N LEU A 6 -1.18 -8.48 14.71
CA LEU A 6 -1.04 -8.94 16.09
C LEU A 6 -2.16 -8.31 16.91
N ALA A 7 -2.85 -9.11 17.73
CA ALA A 7 -3.95 -8.61 18.56
C ALA A 7 -3.50 -7.49 19.50
N ALA A 8 -2.32 -7.62 20.10
CA ALA A 8 -1.72 -6.59 20.94
C ALA A 8 -1.48 -5.27 20.20
N GLU A 9 -1.12 -5.31 18.91
CA GLU A 9 -0.88 -4.08 18.13
C GLU A 9 -2.20 -3.40 17.77
N ILE A 10 -3.23 -4.17 17.47
CA ILE A 10 -4.59 -3.64 17.25
C ILE A 10 -5.13 -3.00 18.53
N GLN A 11 -4.96 -3.65 19.68
CA GLN A 11 -5.32 -3.08 20.98
C GLN A 11 -4.57 -1.77 21.24
N ARG A 12 -3.25 -1.75 21.02
CA ARG A 12 -2.42 -0.56 21.19
C ARG A 12 -2.89 0.61 20.33
N HIS A 13 -3.38 0.35 19.10
CA HIS A 13 -3.97 1.38 18.25
C HIS A 13 -5.27 1.93 18.84
N LEU A 14 -6.17 1.05 19.29
CA LEU A 14 -7.42 1.46 19.95
C LEU A 14 -7.18 2.28 21.21
N ASP A 15 -6.22 1.89 22.04
CA ASP A 15 -5.89 2.57 23.30
C ASP A 15 -5.46 4.02 23.09
N VAL A 16 -4.89 4.35 21.93
CA VAL A 16 -4.49 5.72 21.55
C VAL A 16 -5.50 6.42 20.63
N GLY A 17 -6.69 5.84 20.45
CA GLY A 17 -7.75 6.39 19.58
C GLY A 17 -7.42 6.33 18.09
N ALA A 18 -6.50 5.45 17.67
CA ALA A 18 -6.12 5.28 16.29
C ALA A 18 -6.89 4.13 15.62
N ASP A 19 -7.28 4.35 14.38
CA ASP A 19 -7.92 3.33 13.54
C ASP A 19 -6.91 2.51 12.74
N CYS A 20 -7.24 1.24 12.48
CA CYS A 20 -6.40 0.37 11.67
C CYS A 20 -7.18 -0.46 10.62
N ILE A 21 -6.48 -0.88 9.57
CA ILE A 21 -6.97 -1.81 8.55
C ILE A 21 -5.89 -2.87 8.30
N TYR A 22 -6.24 -4.13 8.56
CA TYR A 22 -5.41 -5.29 8.29
C TYR A 22 -6.08 -6.20 7.26
N ARG A 23 -5.26 -6.96 6.53
CA ARG A 23 -5.78 -8.08 5.75
C ARG A 23 -5.78 -9.32 6.64
N HIS A 24 -6.88 -10.07 6.63
CA HIS A 24 -6.99 -11.31 7.37
C HIS A 24 -5.80 -12.25 7.10
N LYS A 25 -5.29 -12.83 8.19
CA LYS A 25 -4.23 -13.83 8.20
C LYS A 25 -4.86 -15.18 8.54
N PHE A 26 -4.60 -16.19 7.70
CA PHE A 26 -5.09 -17.55 7.94
C PHE A 26 -4.67 -18.05 9.34
N GLY A 27 -5.58 -18.73 10.02
CA GLY A 27 -5.41 -19.17 11.42
C GLY A 27 -5.71 -18.09 12.46
N THR A 28 -6.17 -16.90 12.07
CA THR A 28 -6.70 -15.92 13.05
C THR A 28 -8.03 -16.45 13.59
N ILE A 29 -8.12 -16.54 14.92
CA ILE A 29 -9.32 -16.99 15.63
C ILE A 29 -10.14 -15.76 16.04
N TYR A 30 -11.42 -15.77 15.69
CA TYR A 30 -12.38 -14.74 16.05
C TYR A 30 -13.44 -15.32 16.99
N LEU A 31 -13.90 -14.50 17.91
CA LEU A 31 -14.95 -14.81 18.86
C LEU A 31 -16.19 -13.97 18.56
N ASP A 32 -17.36 -14.54 18.73
CA ASP A 32 -18.61 -13.80 18.72
C ASP A 32 -18.60 -12.78 19.88
N PRO A 33 -18.98 -11.50 19.66
CA PRO A 33 -18.97 -10.51 20.73
C PRO A 33 -19.92 -10.85 21.88
N GLU A 34 -21.11 -11.37 21.56
CA GLU A 34 -22.19 -11.63 22.52
C GLU A 34 -21.99 -12.97 23.23
N THR A 35 -21.77 -14.05 22.48
CA THR A 35 -21.70 -15.40 23.05
C THR A 35 -20.29 -15.80 23.50
N GLY A 36 -19.26 -15.19 22.90
CA GLY A 36 -17.86 -15.60 23.11
C GLY A 36 -17.46 -16.90 22.41
N GLU A 37 -18.34 -17.48 21.60
CA GLU A 37 -18.06 -18.70 20.85
C GLU A 37 -17.17 -18.45 19.64
N LEU A 38 -16.53 -19.51 19.13
CA LEU A 38 -15.68 -19.44 17.95
C LEU A 38 -16.50 -19.13 16.68
N VAL A 39 -16.06 -18.14 15.91
CA VAL A 39 -16.67 -17.80 14.62
C VAL A 39 -16.14 -18.74 13.53
N ASP A 40 -17.01 -19.55 12.92
CA ASP A 40 -16.72 -20.32 11.71
C ASP A 40 -16.72 -19.41 10.47
N LEU A 41 -15.63 -18.63 10.32
CA LEU A 41 -15.48 -17.69 9.23
C LEU A 41 -15.61 -18.36 7.83
N PRO A 42 -14.93 -19.49 7.53
CA PRO A 42 -15.11 -20.18 6.26
C PRO A 42 -16.57 -20.58 5.99
N GLY A 43 -17.26 -21.16 6.98
CA GLY A 43 -18.66 -21.55 6.86
C GLY A 43 -19.57 -20.36 6.55
N ILE A 44 -19.42 -19.27 7.30
CA ILE A 44 -20.18 -18.04 7.09
C ILE A 44 -19.93 -17.46 5.69
N LEU A 45 -18.67 -17.42 5.23
CA LEU A 45 -18.35 -16.89 3.90
C LEU A 45 -18.92 -17.74 2.77
N ARG A 46 -18.92 -19.08 2.89
CA ARG A 46 -19.56 -19.97 1.91
C ARG A 46 -21.07 -19.74 1.83
N GLN A 47 -21.71 -19.49 2.97
CA GLN A 47 -23.16 -19.31 3.04
C GLN A 47 -23.60 -17.92 2.56
N ARG A 48 -22.92 -16.86 3.00
CA ARG A 48 -23.35 -15.47 2.78
C ARG A 48 -22.65 -14.78 1.60
N GLY A 49 -21.48 -15.27 1.19
CA GLY A 49 -20.66 -14.68 0.14
C GLY A 49 -19.95 -13.40 0.58
N ALA A 50 -20.67 -12.40 1.06
CA ALA A 50 -20.11 -11.17 1.62
C ALA A 50 -20.54 -10.99 3.08
N ILE A 51 -19.68 -10.39 3.89
CA ILE A 51 -19.95 -10.13 5.30
C ILE A 51 -19.47 -8.75 5.73
N ASP A 52 -20.16 -8.21 6.73
CA ASP A 52 -19.80 -7.00 7.46
C ASP A 52 -20.33 -7.15 8.90
N MET A 53 -19.47 -7.61 9.81
CA MET A 53 -19.86 -7.98 11.16
C MET A 53 -18.79 -7.61 12.18
N ASP A 54 -19.24 -7.35 13.41
CA ASP A 54 -18.37 -7.11 14.55
C ASP A 54 -17.99 -8.45 15.18
N VAL A 55 -16.73 -8.61 15.53
CA VAL A 55 -16.15 -9.80 16.17
C VAL A 55 -15.14 -9.37 17.23
N CYS A 56 -14.75 -10.28 18.10
CA CYS A 56 -13.65 -10.09 19.03
C CYS A 56 -12.43 -10.90 18.57
N LEU A 57 -11.23 -10.36 18.80
CA LEU A 57 -10.02 -11.16 18.70
C LEU A 57 -9.94 -12.15 19.87
N ASN A 58 -9.39 -13.34 19.62
CA ASN A 58 -9.10 -14.30 20.68
C ASN A 58 -7.83 -13.89 21.47
N ASN A 59 -7.94 -12.86 22.29
CA ASN A 59 -6.91 -12.35 23.18
C ASN A 59 -7.53 -11.96 24.55
N PRO A 60 -6.72 -11.75 25.61
CA PRO A 60 -7.25 -11.45 26.94
C PRO A 60 -8.23 -10.27 27.00
N SER A 61 -7.99 -9.24 26.18
CA SER A 61 -8.82 -8.04 26.11
C SER A 61 -10.08 -8.20 25.25
N ARG A 62 -10.29 -9.36 24.61
CA ARG A 62 -11.35 -9.61 23.61
C ARG A 62 -11.51 -8.43 22.65
N THR A 63 -10.39 -7.99 22.07
CA THR A 63 -10.31 -6.71 21.35
C THR A 63 -11.39 -6.63 20.27
N PRO A 64 -12.30 -5.65 20.33
CA PRO A 64 -13.40 -5.53 19.37
C PRO A 64 -12.86 -5.04 18.03
N VAL A 65 -13.28 -5.72 16.97
CA VAL A 65 -12.85 -5.46 15.60
C VAL A 65 -13.99 -5.77 14.65
N ARG A 66 -14.04 -5.06 13.53
CA ARG A 66 -14.97 -5.30 12.45
C ARG A 66 -14.31 -6.16 11.38
N LEU A 67 -15.00 -7.21 10.95
CA LEU A 67 -14.60 -8.10 9.88
C LEU A 67 -15.47 -7.85 8.66
N VAL A 68 -14.83 -7.46 7.55
CA VAL A 68 -15.50 -7.23 6.28
C VAL A 68 -14.92 -8.12 5.19
N ALA A 69 -15.77 -8.74 4.38
CA ALA A 69 -15.30 -9.53 3.26
C ALA A 69 -16.25 -9.49 2.06
N ALA A 70 -15.68 -9.61 0.87
CA ALA A 70 -16.41 -9.79 -0.38
C ALA A 70 -15.69 -10.79 -1.29
N PRO A 71 -16.42 -11.52 -2.15
CA PRO A 71 -15.82 -12.43 -3.11
C PRO A 71 -14.98 -11.65 -4.14
N VAL A 72 -14.03 -12.36 -4.75
CA VAL A 72 -13.29 -11.87 -5.93
C VAL A 72 -13.68 -12.69 -7.16
N ASP A 73 -13.37 -12.16 -8.34
CA ASP A 73 -13.52 -12.91 -9.58
C ASP A 73 -12.66 -14.19 -9.58
N GLU A 74 -13.10 -15.19 -10.34
CA GLU A 74 -12.50 -16.52 -10.36
C GLU A 74 -11.05 -16.50 -10.89
N GLU A 75 -10.73 -15.57 -11.81
CA GLU A 75 -9.35 -15.36 -12.29
C GLU A 75 -8.45 -14.94 -11.11
N THR A 76 -8.85 -13.93 -10.35
CA THR A 76 -8.15 -13.46 -9.14
C THR A 76 -8.05 -14.54 -8.08
N ALA A 77 -9.13 -15.31 -7.84
CA ALA A 77 -9.13 -16.43 -6.90
C ALA A 77 -8.09 -17.49 -7.30
N ASN A 78 -8.07 -17.90 -8.57
CA ASN A 78 -7.13 -18.90 -9.07
C ASN A 78 -5.69 -18.44 -9.03
N LEU A 79 -5.40 -17.18 -9.38
CA LEU A 79 -4.07 -16.59 -9.22
C LEU A 79 -3.59 -16.64 -7.75
N ARG A 80 -4.49 -16.39 -6.80
CA ARG A 80 -4.18 -16.46 -5.36
C ARG A 80 -3.94 -17.91 -4.91
N ARG A 81 -4.76 -18.87 -5.35
CA ARG A 81 -4.57 -20.31 -5.08
C ARG A 81 -3.24 -20.81 -5.64
N MET A 82 -2.86 -20.42 -6.86
CA MET A 82 -1.57 -20.77 -7.46
C MET A 82 -0.40 -20.23 -6.63
N ARG A 83 -0.46 -18.95 -6.22
CA ARG A 83 0.58 -18.36 -5.35
C ARG A 83 0.68 -19.04 -4.00
N ALA A 84 -0.46 -19.36 -3.36
CA ALA A 84 -0.46 -20.10 -2.11
C ALA A 84 0.24 -21.46 -2.26
N LYS A 85 -0.02 -22.18 -3.36
CA LYS A 85 0.68 -23.44 -3.66
C LYS A 85 2.18 -23.25 -3.90
N SER A 86 2.61 -22.20 -4.60
CA SER A 86 4.03 -21.93 -4.86
C SER A 86 4.82 -21.51 -3.62
N ASP A 87 4.19 -20.74 -2.72
CA ASP A 87 4.85 -20.22 -1.52
C ASP A 87 5.06 -21.32 -0.46
N THR A 88 4.28 -22.40 -0.52
CA THR A 88 4.36 -23.50 0.43
C THR A 88 5.43 -24.49 -0.04
N LYS A 89 6.70 -24.21 0.32
CA LYS A 89 7.89 -25.00 -0.05
C LYS A 89 7.81 -26.47 0.40
N GLY A 90 7.16 -27.31 -0.40
CA GLY A 90 7.08 -28.77 -0.18
C GLY A 90 5.92 -29.27 0.67
N HIS A 91 5.01 -28.40 1.13
CA HIS A 91 3.77 -28.80 1.80
C HIS A 91 2.57 -28.33 1.00
N ALA A 92 1.52 -29.15 0.91
CA ALA A 92 0.28 -28.72 0.26
C ALA A 92 -0.48 -27.75 1.18
N PRO A 93 -0.92 -26.57 0.68
CA PRO A 93 -1.80 -25.70 1.46
C PRO A 93 -3.12 -26.42 1.78
N SER A 94 -3.69 -26.16 2.96
CA SER A 94 -4.96 -26.78 3.36
C SER A 94 -6.10 -26.37 2.43
N LYS A 95 -7.12 -27.24 2.34
CA LYS A 95 -8.34 -26.95 1.56
C LYS A 95 -8.99 -25.65 2.01
N GLU A 96 -9.06 -25.43 3.32
CA GLU A 96 -9.63 -24.22 3.91
C GLU A 96 -8.88 -22.94 3.50
N LEU A 97 -7.54 -22.97 3.49
CA LEU A 97 -6.75 -21.84 3.01
C LEU A 97 -7.03 -21.53 1.53
N LEU A 98 -7.13 -22.58 0.70
CA LEU A 98 -7.43 -22.43 -0.73
C LEU A 98 -8.85 -21.91 -0.97
N ASP A 99 -9.82 -22.34 -0.16
CA ASP A 99 -11.19 -21.83 -0.21
C ASP A 99 -11.18 -20.32 0.04
N LEU A 100 -10.55 -19.87 1.13
CA LEU A 100 -10.48 -18.46 1.53
C LEU A 100 -9.82 -17.54 0.50
N MET A 101 -9.09 -18.08 -0.50
CA MET A 101 -8.51 -17.27 -1.58
C MET A 101 -9.57 -16.62 -2.48
N SER A 102 -10.79 -17.14 -2.47
CA SER A 102 -11.95 -16.64 -3.21
C SER A 102 -12.54 -15.35 -2.61
N TRP A 103 -12.02 -14.88 -1.47
CA TRP A 103 -12.48 -13.66 -0.81
C TRP A 103 -11.35 -12.67 -0.57
N THR A 104 -11.70 -11.39 -0.53
CA THR A 104 -10.88 -10.36 0.10
C THR A 104 -11.47 -10.08 1.47
N ILE A 105 -10.73 -10.44 2.52
CA ILE A 105 -11.16 -10.32 3.91
C ILE A 105 -10.26 -9.28 4.59
N LEU A 106 -10.87 -8.24 5.15
CA LEU A 106 -10.22 -7.17 5.89
C LEU A 106 -10.73 -7.16 7.33
N LEU A 107 -9.83 -6.80 8.23
CA LEU A 107 -10.05 -6.58 9.64
C LEU A 107 -9.83 -5.10 9.90
N THR A 108 -10.73 -4.43 10.61
CA THR A 108 -10.60 -3.00 10.88
C THR A 108 -11.21 -2.62 12.22
N THR A 109 -10.77 -1.52 12.81
CA THR A 109 -11.44 -0.88 13.95
C THR A 109 -12.40 0.22 13.51
N ILE A 110 -12.42 0.54 12.21
CA ILE A 110 -13.24 1.62 11.67
C ILE A 110 -14.73 1.20 11.69
N PRO A 111 -15.60 1.96 12.38
CA PRO A 111 -17.03 1.67 12.44
C PRO A 111 -17.71 1.63 11.06
N ARG A 112 -18.81 0.90 10.95
CA ARG A 112 -19.56 0.72 9.69
C ARG A 112 -20.13 2.01 9.13
N GLU A 113 -20.43 2.96 10.00
CA GLU A 113 -20.93 4.28 9.68
C GLU A 113 -19.86 5.18 9.03
N ARG A 114 -18.58 4.90 9.29
CA ARG A 114 -17.45 5.73 8.83
C ARG A 114 -16.82 5.23 7.54
N ALA A 115 -16.90 3.93 7.24
CA ALA A 115 -16.33 3.38 6.02
C ALA A 115 -17.07 2.12 5.52
N SER A 116 -17.45 2.15 4.24
CA SER A 116 -17.92 0.99 3.49
C SER A 116 -16.78 0.04 3.14
N PHE A 117 -17.11 -1.21 2.77
CA PHE A 117 -16.13 -2.17 2.25
C PHE A 117 -15.30 -1.62 1.09
N ARG A 118 -15.91 -0.86 0.17
CA ARG A 118 -15.23 -0.24 -0.97
C ARG A 118 -14.16 0.75 -0.50
N GLN A 119 -14.52 1.66 0.41
CA GLN A 119 -13.57 2.65 0.97
C GLN A 119 -12.44 1.97 1.74
N LEU A 120 -12.74 0.91 2.50
CA LEU A 120 -11.72 0.12 3.20
C LEU A 120 -10.76 -0.57 2.22
N LEU A 121 -11.29 -1.14 1.14
CA LEU A 121 -10.49 -1.79 0.10
C LEU A 121 -9.59 -0.79 -0.63
N ASP A 122 -10.14 0.37 -0.99
CA ASP A 122 -9.41 1.45 -1.66
C ASP A 122 -8.32 2.01 -0.75
N THR A 123 -8.62 2.26 0.52
CA THR A 123 -7.63 2.68 1.53
C THR A 123 -6.55 1.61 1.71
N TYR A 124 -6.91 0.33 1.82
CA TYR A 124 -5.95 -0.76 1.95
C TYR A 124 -5.06 -0.91 0.69
N ALA A 125 -5.56 -0.56 -0.49
CA ALA A 125 -4.77 -0.57 -1.72
C ALA A 125 -3.59 0.42 -1.66
N LEU A 126 -3.69 1.50 -0.86
CA LEU A 126 -2.62 2.48 -0.65
C LEU A 126 -1.41 1.91 0.07
N ARG A 127 -1.55 0.79 0.78
CA ARG A 127 -0.42 0.07 1.35
C ARG A 127 0.67 -0.24 0.30
N TRP A 128 0.32 -0.51 -0.96
CA TRP A 128 1.32 -0.73 -2.02
C TRP A 128 2.17 0.52 -2.33
N ARG A 129 1.69 1.73 -2.00
CA ARG A 129 2.46 2.96 -2.16
C ARG A 129 3.69 2.94 -1.28
N ILE A 130 3.57 2.52 -0.02
CA ILE A 130 4.72 2.47 0.90
C ILE A 130 5.77 1.47 0.41
N GLU A 131 5.35 0.33 -0.16
CA GLU A 131 6.29 -0.62 -0.76
C GLU A 131 7.04 -0.01 -1.96
N THR A 132 6.33 0.74 -2.79
CA THR A 132 6.91 1.40 -3.97
C THR A 132 7.93 2.45 -3.53
N VAL A 133 7.59 3.23 -2.50
CA VAL A 133 8.47 4.20 -1.84
C VAL A 133 9.70 3.48 -1.30
N PHE A 134 9.55 2.41 -0.50
CA PHE A 134 10.67 1.64 0.03
C PHE A 134 11.54 0.97 -1.04
N LYS A 135 10.96 0.52 -2.15
CA LYS A 135 11.72 -0.02 -3.29
C LYS A 135 12.57 1.06 -3.95
N ALA A 136 12.00 2.25 -4.20
CA ALA A 136 12.76 3.38 -4.71
C ALA A 136 13.91 3.75 -3.75
N TRP A 137 13.67 3.74 -2.44
CA TRP A 137 14.68 4.04 -1.42
C TRP A 137 15.83 3.03 -1.37
N LYS A 138 15.50 1.73 -1.30
CA LYS A 138 16.52 0.68 -1.17
C LYS A 138 17.34 0.50 -2.44
N SER A 139 16.66 0.39 -3.58
CA SER A 139 17.30 0.05 -4.85
C SER A 139 18.03 1.25 -5.47
N GLU A 140 17.39 2.42 -5.47
CA GLU A 140 17.89 3.55 -6.27
C GLU A 140 18.77 4.47 -5.41
N LEU A 141 18.42 4.73 -4.15
CA LEU A 141 19.20 5.63 -3.28
C LEU A 141 20.29 4.93 -2.48
N ARG A 142 20.51 3.64 -2.77
CA ARG A 142 21.56 2.83 -2.17
C ARG A 142 21.61 2.95 -0.64
N MET A 143 20.45 3.04 0.01
CA MET A 143 20.39 3.12 1.49
C MET A 143 21.05 1.91 2.16
N HIS A 144 21.15 0.79 1.43
CA HIS A 144 21.86 -0.42 1.86
C HIS A 144 23.40 -0.32 1.75
N ARG A 145 23.94 0.71 1.08
CA ARG A 145 25.38 0.97 0.97
C ARG A 145 25.74 2.10 1.93
N ILE A 146 26.10 1.70 3.14
CA ILE A 146 26.66 2.59 4.15
C ILE A 146 28.07 2.09 4.44
N HIS A 147 29.04 3.00 4.39
CA HIS A 147 30.43 2.70 4.73
C HIS A 147 30.54 2.41 6.24
N ASN A 148 31.65 1.81 6.65
CA ASN A 148 31.91 1.62 8.08
C ASN A 148 32.13 2.99 8.73
N VAL A 149 31.13 3.48 9.47
CA VAL A 149 31.11 4.81 10.10
C VAL A 149 30.63 4.68 11.54
N SER A 150 30.96 5.67 12.37
CA SER A 150 30.44 5.72 13.74
C SER A 150 28.90 5.75 13.80
N ALA A 151 28.31 5.33 14.92
CA ALA A 151 26.86 5.39 15.12
C ALA A 151 26.27 6.80 14.90
N ASN A 152 27.00 7.84 15.32
CA ASN A 152 26.58 9.23 15.12
C ASN A 152 26.60 9.64 13.65
N GLN A 153 27.66 9.28 12.91
CA GLN A 153 27.73 9.52 11.47
C GLN A 153 26.65 8.73 10.72
N LEU A 154 26.41 7.48 11.10
CA LEU A 154 25.33 6.67 10.54
C LEU A 154 23.97 7.35 10.75
N ARG A 155 23.67 7.81 11.97
CA ARG A 155 22.42 8.52 12.29
C ARG A 155 22.29 9.80 11.46
N ALA A 156 23.34 10.61 11.37
CA ALA A 156 23.34 11.83 10.56
C ALA A 156 23.10 11.54 9.07
N LEU A 157 23.78 10.52 8.51
CA LEU A 157 23.61 10.10 7.12
C LEU A 157 22.20 9.59 6.83
N LEU A 158 21.62 8.79 7.74
CA LEU A 158 20.26 8.28 7.60
C LEU A 158 19.24 9.40 7.65
N ILE A 159 19.35 10.32 8.60
CA ILE A 159 18.47 11.49 8.72
C ILE A 159 18.55 12.34 7.45
N ALA A 160 19.76 12.72 7.02
CA ALA A 160 19.94 13.54 5.81
C ALA A 160 19.34 12.87 4.56
N ARG A 161 19.60 11.57 4.36
CA ARG A 161 19.03 10.80 3.24
C ARG A 161 17.50 10.74 3.32
N MET A 162 16.93 10.51 4.51
CA MET A 162 15.48 10.46 4.71
C MET A 162 14.81 11.83 4.53
N THR A 163 15.45 12.92 4.93
CA THR A 163 14.93 14.28 4.74
C THR A 163 14.89 14.67 3.27
N VAL A 164 16.02 14.51 2.55
CA VAL A 164 16.08 14.76 1.10
C VAL A 164 15.04 13.92 0.34
N LEU A 165 14.78 12.72 0.85
CA LEU A 165 13.76 11.83 0.32
C LEU A 165 12.34 12.34 0.55
N ALA A 166 11.98 12.63 1.79
CA ALA A 166 10.65 13.09 2.13
C ALA A 166 10.30 14.38 1.37
N ASP A 167 11.25 15.31 1.33
CA ASP A 167 11.12 16.62 0.68
C ASP A 167 11.10 16.49 -0.86
N GLY A 168 12.11 15.84 -1.43
CA GLY A 168 12.22 15.65 -2.87
C GLY A 168 11.07 14.81 -3.46
N MET A 169 10.54 13.84 -2.71
CA MET A 169 9.35 13.09 -3.14
C MET A 169 8.08 13.92 -3.05
N ARG A 170 7.88 14.68 -1.98
CA ARG A 170 6.66 15.47 -1.79
C ARG A 170 6.60 16.61 -2.79
N ASP A 171 7.67 17.36 -2.96
CA ASP A 171 7.60 18.61 -3.70
C ASP A 171 8.06 18.41 -5.15
N VAL A 172 9.28 17.92 -5.34
CA VAL A 172 9.88 17.87 -6.69
C VAL A 172 9.21 16.81 -7.56
N PHE A 173 9.00 15.59 -7.04
CA PHE A 173 8.36 14.54 -7.83
C PHE A 173 6.89 14.85 -8.15
N HIS A 174 6.10 15.34 -7.19
CA HIS A 174 4.70 15.68 -7.46
C HIS A 174 4.59 16.82 -8.48
N ARG A 175 5.36 17.89 -8.31
CA ARG A 175 5.36 19.01 -9.26
C ARG A 175 5.85 18.59 -10.64
N ALA A 176 6.87 17.74 -10.72
CA ALA A 176 7.34 17.18 -11.99
C ALA A 176 6.29 16.30 -12.66
N ARG A 177 5.58 15.47 -11.88
CA ARG A 177 4.48 14.64 -12.37
C ARG A 177 3.37 15.52 -12.95
N GLU A 178 2.91 16.51 -12.20
CA GLU A 178 1.84 17.42 -12.63
C GLU A 178 2.23 18.21 -13.88
N ALA A 179 3.46 18.73 -13.93
CA ALA A 179 3.98 19.44 -15.10
C ALA A 179 4.01 18.53 -16.32
N ILE A 180 4.56 17.32 -16.20
CA ILE A 180 4.66 16.36 -17.33
C ILE A 180 3.28 15.85 -17.75
N HIS A 181 2.34 15.66 -16.81
CA HIS A 181 0.98 15.28 -17.14
C HIS A 181 0.30 16.41 -17.95
N LYS A 182 0.36 17.66 -17.48
CA LYS A 182 -0.21 18.82 -18.19
C LYS A 182 0.41 19.06 -19.56
N LEU A 183 1.74 18.98 -19.66
CA LEU A 183 2.47 19.32 -20.88
C LEU A 183 2.52 18.19 -21.92
N CYS A 184 2.53 16.93 -21.46
CA CYS A 184 2.81 15.77 -22.33
C CYS A 184 1.71 14.70 -22.29
N GLN A 185 0.69 14.82 -21.44
CA GLN A 185 -0.34 13.79 -21.22
C GLN A 185 0.27 12.42 -20.88
N LYS A 186 1.31 12.44 -20.02
CA LYS A 186 2.01 11.24 -19.54
C LYS A 186 2.17 11.25 -18.03
N ASP A 187 2.12 10.06 -17.44
CA ASP A 187 2.32 9.91 -16.01
C ASP A 187 3.76 9.52 -15.67
N LEU A 188 4.39 10.39 -14.87
CA LEU A 188 5.73 10.17 -14.36
C LEU A 188 5.77 8.99 -13.38
N SER A 189 6.69 8.05 -13.61
CA SER A 189 6.93 6.91 -12.74
C SER A 189 7.97 7.24 -11.70
N MET A 190 7.59 7.12 -10.42
CA MET A 190 8.47 7.33 -9.28
C MET A 190 9.73 6.48 -9.37
N ILE A 191 9.59 5.17 -9.61
CA ILE A 191 10.74 4.26 -9.69
C ILE A 191 11.69 4.66 -10.82
N LYS A 192 11.17 4.95 -12.03
CA LYS A 192 12.03 5.31 -13.16
C LYS A 192 12.73 6.66 -12.91
N THR A 193 12.03 7.62 -12.29
CA THR A 193 12.59 8.93 -11.94
C THR A 193 13.73 8.80 -10.93
N PHE A 194 13.51 8.07 -9.83
CA PHE A 194 14.57 7.86 -8.82
C PHE A 194 15.74 7.05 -9.37
N ARG A 195 15.50 6.10 -10.27
CA ARG A 195 16.57 5.42 -11.00
C ARG A 195 17.38 6.36 -11.87
N TYR A 196 16.72 7.29 -12.55
CA TYR A 196 17.37 8.28 -13.40
C TYR A 196 18.28 9.21 -12.57
N ILE A 197 17.80 9.65 -11.40
CA ILE A 197 18.59 10.41 -10.42
C ILE A 197 19.77 9.58 -9.90
N ALA A 198 19.50 8.34 -9.46
CA ALA A 198 20.51 7.42 -8.92
C ALA A 198 21.62 7.06 -9.91
N ALA A 199 21.30 7.07 -11.21
CA ALA A 199 22.24 6.86 -12.30
C ALA A 199 23.09 8.12 -12.62
N GLY A 200 22.93 9.20 -11.85
CA GLY A 200 23.65 10.46 -12.06
C GLY A 200 23.22 11.21 -13.32
N ARG A 201 22.04 10.90 -13.88
CA ARG A 201 21.54 11.56 -15.09
C ARG A 201 20.88 12.91 -14.81
N THR A 202 20.48 13.15 -13.56
CA THR A 202 20.03 14.44 -13.06
C THR A 202 20.03 14.47 -11.51
N THR A 203 19.80 15.62 -10.91
CA THR A 203 19.62 15.79 -9.45
C THR A 203 18.23 16.34 -9.10
N ILE A 204 17.82 16.21 -7.84
CA ILE A 204 16.58 16.82 -7.32
C ILE A 204 16.60 18.34 -7.51
N ALA A 205 17.76 18.98 -7.32
CA ALA A 205 17.94 20.42 -7.49
C ALA A 205 17.75 20.85 -8.95
N GLU A 206 18.31 20.11 -9.91
CA GLU A 206 18.13 20.38 -11.34
C GLU A 206 16.67 20.23 -11.78
N ILE A 207 15.97 19.19 -11.30
CA ILE A 207 14.54 19.03 -11.58
C ILE A 207 13.76 20.21 -11.00
N SER A 208 14.05 20.59 -9.75
CA SER A 208 13.41 21.74 -9.10
C SER A 208 13.62 23.04 -9.89
N GLN A 209 14.85 23.29 -10.34
CA GLN A 209 15.20 24.44 -11.17
C GLN A 209 14.47 24.41 -12.52
N ALA A 210 14.40 23.25 -13.18
CA ALA A 210 13.72 23.08 -14.45
C ALA A 210 12.19 23.24 -14.35
N LEU A 211 11.60 23.01 -13.18
CA LEU A 211 10.19 23.27 -12.94
C LEU A 211 9.88 24.76 -12.80
N GLY A 212 10.78 25.53 -12.16
CA GLY A 212 10.57 26.95 -11.90
C GLY A 212 9.23 27.25 -11.19
N GLN A 213 8.71 28.47 -11.33
CA GLN A 213 7.36 28.81 -10.85
C GLN A 213 6.27 28.39 -11.84
N ARG A 214 6.57 28.45 -13.14
CA ARG A 214 5.68 28.05 -14.24
C ARG A 214 6.40 27.02 -15.11
N PRO A 215 6.13 25.72 -14.92
CA PRO A 215 6.80 24.66 -15.67
C PRO A 215 6.51 24.80 -17.17
N GLN A 216 7.57 24.75 -17.98
CA GLN A 216 7.51 24.69 -19.43
C GLN A 216 8.32 23.50 -19.92
N LEU A 217 7.96 22.96 -21.08
CA LEU A 217 8.73 21.89 -21.69
C LEU A 217 10.16 22.38 -21.95
N ASN A 218 11.13 21.68 -21.38
CA ASN A 218 12.55 21.97 -21.54
C ASN A 218 13.32 20.66 -21.65
N GLY A 219 14.60 20.73 -22.04
CA GLY A 219 15.39 19.53 -22.30
C GLY A 219 15.43 18.52 -21.13
N LEU A 220 15.33 18.97 -19.87
CA LEU A 220 15.25 18.05 -18.73
C LEU A 220 13.86 17.41 -18.61
N LEU A 221 12.79 18.21 -18.63
CA LEU A 221 11.41 17.69 -18.55
C LEU A 221 11.07 16.78 -19.74
N GLU A 222 11.59 17.05 -20.94
CA GLU A 222 11.47 16.16 -22.11
C GLU A 222 12.14 14.81 -21.87
N ARG A 223 13.37 14.81 -21.33
CA ARG A 223 14.08 13.57 -20.97
C ARG A 223 13.31 12.80 -19.90
N LEU A 224 12.77 13.48 -18.89
CA LEU A 224 11.92 12.84 -17.89
C LEU A 224 10.64 12.26 -18.54
N ALA A 225 9.96 13.00 -19.41
CA ALA A 225 8.77 12.55 -20.12
C ALA A 225 9.04 11.40 -21.10
N ARG A 226 10.29 11.24 -21.56
CA ARG A 226 10.72 10.16 -22.45
C ARG A 226 11.14 8.91 -21.69
N TYR A 227 11.95 9.05 -20.64
CA TYR A 227 12.62 7.92 -19.99
C TYR A 227 12.00 7.55 -18.64
N CYS A 228 11.27 8.46 -18.01
CA CYS A 228 10.81 8.30 -16.64
C CYS A 228 9.29 8.09 -16.50
N THR A 229 8.52 8.01 -17.60
CA THR A 229 7.06 7.81 -17.54
C THR A 229 6.68 6.32 -17.52
N TYR A 230 5.47 6.01 -17.08
CA TYR A 230 4.94 4.65 -17.18
C TYR A 230 4.80 4.20 -18.64
N ASP A 231 5.04 2.92 -18.89
CA ASP A 231 4.69 2.28 -20.16
C ASP A 231 3.18 2.02 -20.18
N ARG A 232 2.58 1.86 -21.37
CA ARG A 232 1.16 1.47 -21.47
C ARG A 232 0.92 0.17 -20.71
N ARG A 233 -0.04 0.17 -19.78
CA ARG A 233 -0.34 -0.95 -18.87
C ARG A 233 -1.83 -1.25 -18.86
N ARG A 234 -2.17 -2.51 -18.62
CA ARG A 234 -3.56 -2.98 -18.42
C ARG A 234 -4.13 -2.60 -17.04
N ARG A 235 -3.28 -2.44 -16.03
CA ARG A 235 -3.68 -2.11 -14.65
C ARG A 235 -3.33 -0.66 -14.33
N GLU A 236 -4.32 0.08 -13.83
CA GLU A 236 -4.12 1.43 -13.31
C GLU A 236 -3.03 1.48 -12.24
N ASN A 237 -2.13 2.46 -12.39
CA ASN A 237 -1.11 2.80 -11.43
C ASN A 237 -1.68 3.64 -10.28
N PHE A 238 -0.88 3.85 -9.23
CA PHE A 238 -1.33 4.59 -8.05
C PHE A 238 -1.76 6.03 -8.38
N ASN A 239 -1.03 6.72 -9.26
CA ASN A 239 -1.30 8.11 -9.58
C ASN A 239 -2.63 8.24 -10.33
N GLU A 240 -2.88 7.37 -11.32
CA GLU A 240 -4.17 7.32 -12.04
C GLU A 240 -5.35 7.08 -11.07
N LYS A 241 -5.17 6.18 -10.09
CA LYS A 241 -6.20 5.93 -9.06
C LYS A 241 -6.42 7.14 -8.15
N TRP A 242 -5.33 7.80 -7.77
CA TRP A 242 -5.34 8.96 -6.91
C TRP A 242 -6.03 10.16 -7.57
N ASP A 243 -5.71 10.43 -8.83
CA ASP A 243 -6.31 11.53 -9.57
C ASP A 243 -7.82 11.30 -9.73
N ARG A 244 -8.26 10.09 -10.09
CA ARG A 244 -9.68 9.73 -10.13
C ARG A 244 -10.38 9.93 -8.78
N TRP A 245 -9.73 9.61 -7.67
CA TRP A 245 -10.31 9.82 -6.34
C TRP A 245 -10.43 11.30 -5.99
N ILE A 246 -9.42 12.12 -6.32
CA ILE A 246 -9.50 13.56 -6.13
C ILE A 246 -10.64 14.14 -6.97
N GLU A 247 -10.73 13.77 -8.25
CA GLU A 247 -11.80 14.21 -9.14
C GLU A 247 -13.19 13.83 -8.60
N ALA A 248 -13.35 12.59 -8.16
CA ALA A 248 -14.60 12.13 -7.56
C ALA A 248 -14.94 12.84 -6.24
N SER A 249 -13.94 13.28 -5.48
CA SER A 249 -14.12 13.99 -4.20
C SER A 249 -14.32 15.51 -4.38
N ALA A 250 -13.90 16.08 -5.51
CA ALA A 250 -14.11 17.49 -5.86
C ALA A 250 -15.48 17.76 -6.48
N LEU A 251 -16.20 16.70 -6.87
CA LEU A 251 -17.54 16.73 -7.46
C LEU A 251 -18.67 16.40 -6.47
N GLY A 252 -18.35 16.20 -5.18
CA GLY A 252 -19.30 15.99 -4.08
C GLY A 252 -19.11 17.02 -2.98
#